data_AF-A0AAD4NIL1-F1
#
_entry.id   AF-A0AAD4NIL1-F1
#
_cell.length_a   1.000
_cell.length_b   1.000
_cell.length_c   1.000
_cell.angle_alpha   90.00
_cell.angle_beta   90.00
_cell.angle_gamma   90.00
#
_symmetry.space_group_name_H-M   'P 1'
#
loop_
_entity.id
_entity.type
_entity.pdbx_description
1 polymer ?
#
loop_
_entity_poly.entity_id
_entity_poly.type
_entity_poly.pdbx_seq_one_letter_code
_entity_poly.pdbx_strand_id
1 'polypeptide(L)'
;MSASSRRLQKELAEMRNGASQLVKVLDVDENNMLHWTLLLFPDREPYNKGAFKVTVNFPAEYPFKPPRVTFLTKIYHPNIDEKGQVCLALINTENWKPATRTEQGNGESKSDSESKLQNPLENSSQNNGEMASAQPQEIPKRVVLVTGGSGLVGKAIEQVVNGSGPYAVQPNEKWIFVGSKDCDLTDLAATRKLFEQYQPTHVINLAAMVGGLFHNLRHNLQFFTKNMAIASNVLQCCNETNVVKCVSCLSTCIFPDKTTYPIDETMIHNGPPHDSNFGYSYAKRMIDVLNRGYAQEYNRRYTSIVPCNVFGPHDNYNLEDAHVIPALIHKTYLAKQESKPLTILGTGKPLRQFIYSLDLARLFVWATRHYDEVEPIILSVGEEDEVAIADAVSAIVKSSGFEGQVVYDTSKADGQFKKTASNRKLRQYLPDFKFTPFEEAVKQSVEWFHANYETARK
;
A
#
# COMPACT_ATOMS: atom_id res chain seq x y z
N MET A 1 22.80 47.64 27.44
CA MET A 1 21.70 46.75 27.01
C MET A 1 22.00 46.26 25.59
N SER A 2 22.15 44.94 25.39
CA SER A 2 22.47 44.37 24.06
C SER A 2 21.36 44.68 23.04
N ALA A 3 21.68 44.62 21.74
CA ALA A 3 20.67 44.79 20.68
C ALA A 3 19.56 43.72 20.77
N SER A 4 19.92 42.49 21.17
CA SER A 4 19.00 41.39 21.43
C SER A 4 18.03 41.70 22.58
N SER A 5 18.54 42.22 23.70
CA SER A 5 17.75 42.57 24.88
C SER A 5 16.74 43.70 24.60
N ARG A 6 17.13 44.72 23.85
CA ARG A 6 16.21 45.80 23.43
C ARG A 6 15.10 45.31 22.49
N ARG A 7 15.43 44.37 21.59
CA ARG A 7 14.44 43.78 20.68
C ARG A 7 13.42 42.93 21.44
N LEU A 8 13.88 42.07 22.35
CA LEU A 8 13.02 41.22 23.17
C LEU A 8 12.10 42.03 24.10
N GLN A 9 12.57 43.14 24.68
CA GLN A 9 11.72 44.04 25.47
C GLN A 9 10.60 44.65 24.64
N LYS A 10 10.90 45.06 23.40
CA LYS A 10 9.89 45.61 22.50
C LYS A 10 8.84 44.56 22.12
N GLU A 11 9.27 43.36 21.72
CA GLU A 11 8.34 42.27 21.37
C GLU A 11 7.51 41.80 22.57
N LEU A 12 8.09 41.77 23.77
CA LEU A 12 7.37 41.46 25.01
C LEU A 12 6.32 42.51 25.35
N ALA A 13 6.64 43.79 25.18
CA ALA A 13 5.69 44.89 25.40
C ALA A 13 4.54 44.84 24.38
N GLU A 14 4.83 44.54 23.11
CA GLU A 14 3.81 44.36 22.06
C GLU A 14 2.84 43.22 22.39
N MET A 15 3.36 42.06 22.81
CA MET A 15 2.52 40.92 23.20
C MET A 15 1.70 41.16 24.48
N ARG A 16 2.28 41.83 25.49
CA ARG A 16 1.55 42.16 26.74
C ARG A 16 0.43 43.17 26.51
N ASN A 17 0.58 44.04 25.51
CA ASN A 17 -0.44 45.02 25.13
C ASN A 17 -1.57 44.43 24.27
N GLY A 18 -1.61 43.11 24.06
CA GLY A 18 -2.73 42.42 23.41
C GLY A 18 -2.72 42.51 21.88
N ALA A 19 -1.54 42.61 21.26
CA ALA A 19 -1.41 42.65 19.80
C ALA A 19 -1.98 41.41 19.07
N SER A 20 -2.13 40.28 19.77
CA SER A 20 -2.73 39.04 19.24
C SER A 20 -3.67 38.39 20.25
N GLN A 21 -4.84 37.94 19.81
CA GLN A 21 -5.75 37.12 20.63
C GLN A 21 -5.33 35.64 20.69
N LEU A 22 -4.35 35.23 19.88
CA LEU A 22 -3.92 33.85 19.74
C LEU A 22 -2.78 33.46 20.69
N VAL A 23 -2.17 34.44 21.38
CA VAL A 23 -1.01 34.21 22.27
C VAL A 23 -1.13 35.08 23.50
N LYS A 24 -0.90 34.49 24.68
CA LYS A 24 -0.81 35.21 25.95
C LYS A 24 0.51 34.90 26.65
N VAL A 25 1.23 35.94 27.06
CA VAL A 25 2.43 35.79 27.88
C VAL A 25 2.02 35.43 29.30
N LEU A 26 2.48 34.28 29.81
CA LEU A 26 2.22 33.85 31.18
C LEU A 26 3.32 34.30 32.13
N ASP A 27 4.58 34.10 31.72
CA ASP A 27 5.74 34.40 32.57
C ASP A 27 6.98 34.69 31.71
N VAL A 28 7.80 35.63 32.19
CA VAL A 28 9.12 35.95 31.64
C VAL A 28 10.02 36.28 32.80
N ASP A 29 11.14 35.58 32.91
CA ASP A 29 12.13 35.83 33.94
C ASP A 29 12.73 37.24 33.77
N GLU A 30 12.53 38.10 34.76
CA GLU A 30 13.00 39.49 34.76
C GLU A 30 14.53 39.58 34.80
N ASN A 31 15.21 38.55 35.30
CA ASN A 31 16.66 38.45 35.32
C ASN A 31 17.22 37.79 34.05
N ASN A 32 16.39 37.04 33.30
CA ASN A 32 16.77 36.38 32.06
C ASN A 32 15.64 36.37 31.02
N MET A 33 15.55 37.46 30.25
CA MET A 33 14.54 37.62 29.21
C MET A 33 14.70 36.69 28.00
N LEU A 34 15.63 35.72 28.02
CA LEU A 34 15.79 34.72 26.96
C LEU A 34 14.86 33.50 27.14
N HIS A 35 14.12 33.41 28.24
CA HIS A 35 13.18 32.32 28.48
C HIS A 35 11.77 32.83 28.74
N TRP A 36 10.84 32.52 27.84
CA TRP A 36 9.45 32.93 27.94
C TRP A 36 8.54 31.72 28.08
N THR A 37 7.50 31.86 28.91
CA THR A 37 6.39 30.92 28.98
C THR A 37 5.13 31.58 28.42
N LEU A 38 4.56 30.98 27.38
CA LEU A 38 3.40 31.48 26.66
C LEU A 38 2.24 30.48 26.71
N LEU A 39 1.03 30.98 26.46
CA LEU A 39 -0.18 30.20 26.25
C LEU A 39 -0.72 30.50 24.85
N LEU A 40 -0.86 29.48 24.02
CA LEU A 40 -1.38 29.58 22.66
C LEU A 40 -2.87 29.22 22.63
N PHE A 41 -3.63 30.00 21.87
CA PHE A 41 -5.06 29.78 21.60
C PHE A 41 -5.25 29.71 20.08
N PRO A 42 -5.13 28.53 19.47
CA PRO A 42 -5.43 28.36 18.06
C PRO A 42 -6.88 28.77 17.77
N ASP A 43 -7.13 29.29 16.57
CA ASP A 43 -8.48 29.70 16.11
C ASP A 43 -9.07 28.74 15.08
N ARG A 44 -8.27 27.79 14.57
CA ARG A 44 -8.69 26.78 13.58
C ARG A 44 -8.79 25.36 14.14
N GLU A 45 -9.77 24.62 13.63
CA GLU A 45 -9.89 23.19 13.90
C GLU A 45 -8.65 22.41 13.40
N PRO A 46 -8.25 21.32 14.07
CA PRO A 46 -8.92 20.69 15.22
C PRO A 46 -8.56 21.28 16.60
N TYR A 47 -7.70 22.30 16.67
CA TYR A 47 -7.08 22.76 17.93
C TYR A 47 -7.75 23.99 18.55
N ASN A 48 -8.73 24.59 17.89
CA ASN A 48 -9.39 25.83 18.30
C ASN A 48 -10.18 25.80 19.63
N LYS A 49 -10.32 24.62 20.23
CA LYS A 49 -10.95 24.44 21.54
C LYS A 49 -9.92 24.26 22.67
N GLY A 50 -8.63 24.31 22.37
CA GLY A 50 -7.55 24.08 23.31
C GLY A 50 -6.77 25.35 23.68
N ALA A 51 -6.08 25.29 24.82
CA ALA A 51 -5.07 26.26 25.22
C ALA A 51 -3.76 25.52 25.50
N PHE A 52 -2.69 25.88 24.80
CA PHE A 52 -1.44 25.11 24.80
C PHE A 52 -0.30 25.91 25.41
N LYS A 53 0.24 25.41 26.53
CA LYS A 53 1.37 26.04 27.21
C LYS A 53 2.64 25.69 26.47
N VAL A 54 3.45 26.70 26.12
CA VAL A 54 4.72 26.53 25.43
C VAL A 54 5.82 27.33 26.12
N THR A 55 7.06 26.87 25.99
CA THR A 55 8.25 27.65 26.33
C THR A 55 8.99 28.08 25.07
N VAL A 56 9.48 29.32 25.08
CA VAL A 56 10.30 29.88 24.01
C VAL A 56 11.66 30.22 24.59
N ASN A 57 12.70 29.58 24.05
CA ASN A 57 14.09 29.74 24.46
C ASN A 57 14.86 30.48 23.37
N PHE A 58 15.28 31.71 23.65
CA PHE A 58 16.06 32.53 22.72
C PHE A 58 17.56 32.25 22.89
N PRO A 59 18.31 31.95 21.82
CA PRO A 59 19.76 31.86 21.89
C PRO A 59 20.39 33.25 22.13
N ALA A 60 21.61 33.29 22.62
CA ALA A 60 22.33 34.55 22.86
C ALA A 60 22.50 35.38 21.57
N GLU A 61 22.56 34.70 20.42
CA GLU A 61 22.70 35.27 19.09
C GLU A 61 21.37 35.70 18.44
N TYR A 62 20.24 35.67 19.16
CA TYR A 62 18.96 36.18 18.67
C TYR A 62 19.06 37.68 18.31
N PRO A 63 18.49 38.16 17.19
CA PRO A 63 17.63 37.46 16.24
C PRO A 63 18.36 36.82 15.06
N PHE A 64 19.68 36.66 15.08
CA PHE A 64 20.42 36.03 13.98
C PHE A 64 20.33 34.50 13.97
N LYS A 65 20.05 33.89 15.12
CA LYS A 65 19.61 32.50 15.25
C LYS A 65 18.17 32.44 15.76
N PRO A 66 17.37 31.47 15.29
CA PRO A 66 15.99 31.34 15.71
C PRO A 66 15.84 30.90 17.17
N PRO A 67 14.70 31.20 17.83
CA PRO A 67 14.37 30.64 19.13
C PRO A 67 13.97 29.17 19.01
N ARG A 68 14.07 28.43 20.12
CA ARG A 68 13.52 27.08 20.25
C ARG A 68 12.18 27.12 20.98
N VAL A 69 11.15 26.55 20.37
CA VAL A 69 9.81 26.46 20.95
C VAL A 69 9.53 25.02 21.37
N THR A 70 9.08 24.83 22.60
CA THR A 70 8.74 23.51 23.16
C THR A 70 7.34 23.56 23.78
N PHE A 71 6.47 22.65 23.36
CA PHE A 71 5.15 22.44 23.94
C PHE A 71 5.27 21.73 25.29
N LEU A 72 4.78 22.39 26.35
CA LEU A 72 4.63 21.79 27.66
C LEU A 72 3.30 21.04 27.79
N THR A 73 2.25 21.55 27.15
CA THR A 73 0.99 20.82 27.00
C THR A 73 1.18 19.73 25.93
N LYS A 74 0.97 18.46 26.30
CA LYS A 74 1.01 17.36 25.33
C LYS A 74 -0.04 17.59 24.24
N ILE A 75 0.38 17.52 22.99
CA ILE A 75 -0.46 17.73 21.81
C ILE A 75 -0.09 16.71 20.74
N TYR A 76 -1.10 16.17 20.06
CA TYR A 76 -0.90 15.34 18.88
C TYR A 76 -0.92 16.25 17.65
N HIS A 77 0.26 16.56 17.12
CA HIS A 77 0.43 17.45 15.96
C HIS A 77 1.57 16.94 15.07
N PRO A 78 1.40 16.88 13.74
CA PRO A 78 2.40 16.29 12.82
C PRO A 78 3.81 16.89 12.92
N ASN A 79 3.90 18.15 13.34
CA ASN A 79 5.18 18.88 13.51
C ASN A 79 5.66 18.98 14.95
N ILE A 80 5.11 18.21 15.90
CA ILE A 80 5.52 18.23 17.31
C ILE A 80 5.86 16.80 17.73
N ASP A 81 7.08 16.58 18.20
CA ASP A 81 7.53 15.26 18.63
C ASP A 81 6.99 14.86 20.02
N GLU A 82 7.27 13.64 20.46
CA GLU A 82 6.81 13.11 21.76
C GLU A 82 7.36 13.89 22.98
N LYS A 83 8.44 14.67 22.79
CA LYS A 83 9.04 15.54 23.81
C LYS A 83 8.50 16.97 23.74
N GLY A 84 7.55 17.25 22.85
CA GLY A 84 6.96 18.57 22.64
C GLY A 84 7.81 19.50 21.77
N GLN A 85 8.88 19.03 21.14
CA GLN A 85 9.74 19.87 20.30
C GLN A 85 9.10 20.07 18.93
N VAL A 86 9.10 21.32 18.47
CA VAL A 86 8.61 21.67 17.13
C VAL A 86 9.65 21.25 16.08
N CYS A 87 9.23 20.50 15.07
CA CYS A 87 10.08 20.04 13.97
C CYS A 87 10.67 21.22 13.18
N LEU A 88 11.97 21.12 12.89
CA LEU A 88 12.84 22.22 12.44
C LEU A 88 12.42 22.91 11.12
N ALA A 89 11.58 22.32 10.28
CA ALA A 89 11.22 22.90 8.97
C ALA A 89 10.56 24.29 9.06
N LEU A 90 9.90 24.60 10.19
CA LEU A 90 9.22 25.89 10.43
C LEU A 90 10.13 26.96 11.06
N ILE A 91 11.24 26.55 11.65
CA ILE A 91 12.17 27.40 12.42
C ILE A 91 13.62 27.02 12.05
N ASN A 92 13.85 26.69 10.77
CA ASN A 92 15.15 26.25 10.26
C ASN A 92 16.10 27.47 10.16
N THR A 93 17.35 27.31 10.59
CA THR A 93 18.43 28.27 10.37
C THR A 93 18.59 28.71 8.91
N GLU A 94 18.25 27.86 7.94
CA GLU A 94 18.32 28.20 6.51
C GLU A 94 17.17 29.11 6.03
N ASN A 95 16.03 29.11 6.73
CA ASN A 95 14.84 29.89 6.37
C ASN A 95 14.54 31.05 7.36
N TRP A 96 15.29 31.15 8.46
CA TRP A 96 15.09 32.18 9.47
C TRP A 96 15.64 33.53 9.01
N LYS A 97 14.76 34.53 8.93
CA LYS A 97 15.16 35.92 8.70
C LYS A 97 15.22 36.66 10.03
N PRO A 98 16.28 37.41 10.35
CA PRO A 98 16.35 38.20 11.59
C PRO A 98 15.25 39.26 11.77
N ALA A 99 14.47 39.54 10.71
CA ALA A 99 13.31 40.41 10.75
C ALA A 99 12.01 39.71 11.23
N THR A 100 11.98 38.37 11.28
CA THR A 100 10.83 37.56 11.70
C THR A 100 10.53 37.84 13.17
N ARG A 101 9.26 38.18 13.48
CA ARG A 101 8.82 38.45 14.86
C ARG A 101 8.49 37.16 15.58
N THR A 102 8.61 37.14 16.91
CA THR A 102 8.22 35.98 17.73
C THR A 102 6.76 35.52 17.51
N GLU A 103 5.86 36.45 17.16
CA GLU A 103 4.45 36.13 16.86
C GLU A 103 4.21 35.51 15.47
N GLN A 104 5.15 35.66 14.52
CA GLN A 104 4.98 35.18 13.14
C GLN A 104 5.49 33.75 13.00
N GLY A 105 4.59 32.79 13.23
CA GLY A 105 4.88 31.35 13.16
C GLY A 105 3.90 30.54 12.30
N ASN A 106 3.41 31.08 11.17
CA ASN A 106 3.27 30.43 9.85
C ASN A 106 2.29 31.20 8.92
N GLY A 107 2.63 31.27 7.62
CA GLY A 107 1.63 31.33 6.55
C GLY A 107 1.68 32.51 5.57
N GLU A 108 2.78 32.71 4.84
CA GLU A 108 2.73 33.38 3.53
C GLU A 108 3.58 32.62 2.50
N SER A 109 3.10 31.44 2.10
CA SER A 109 3.33 30.94 0.75
C SER A 109 2.42 31.72 -0.18
N LYS A 110 2.97 32.69 -0.92
CA LYS A 110 2.29 33.28 -2.08
C LYS A 110 1.84 32.16 -3.02
N SER A 111 0.54 31.98 -3.15
CA SER A 111 -0.07 31.23 -4.25
C SER A 111 -0.59 32.25 -5.25
N ASP A 112 0.26 32.62 -6.21
CA ASP A 112 -0.20 33.24 -7.46
C ASP A 112 -0.76 32.11 -8.34
N SER A 113 -2.07 31.87 -8.24
CA SER A 113 -2.88 31.28 -9.32
C SER A 113 -4.36 31.44 -9.00
N GLU A 114 -4.83 32.70 -9.00
CA GLU A 114 -6.24 32.98 -9.23
C GLU A 114 -6.59 32.54 -10.67
N SER A 115 -7.10 31.32 -10.81
CA SER A 115 -7.87 30.92 -11.98
C SER A 115 -9.35 30.98 -11.63
N LYS A 116 -10.06 31.75 -12.47
CA LYS A 116 -11.47 32.11 -12.37
C LYS A 116 -12.35 30.86 -12.25
N LEU A 117 -13.08 30.75 -11.15
CA LEU A 117 -14.29 29.92 -11.03
C LEU A 117 -15.48 30.85 -10.89
N GLN A 118 -16.14 31.15 -12.01
CA GLN A 118 -17.48 31.73 -12.02
C GLN A 118 -18.50 30.59 -11.94
N ASN A 119 -19.35 30.64 -10.92
CA ASN A 119 -20.61 29.88 -10.84
C ASN A 119 -21.53 30.25 -12.00
N PRO A 120 -22.20 29.27 -12.63
CA PRO A 120 -23.43 29.53 -13.36
C PRO A 120 -24.57 28.68 -12.78
N LEU A 121 -25.34 29.28 -11.86
CA LEU A 121 -26.71 28.88 -11.57
C LEU A 121 -27.57 30.12 -11.79
N GLU A 122 -27.99 30.33 -13.03
CA GLU A 122 -29.17 31.11 -13.42
C GLU A 122 -29.26 31.16 -14.95
N ASN A 123 -30.09 30.28 -15.52
CA ASN A 123 -31.08 30.64 -16.53
C ASN A 123 -31.77 29.38 -17.06
N SER A 124 -33.01 29.19 -16.60
CA SER A 124 -33.98 28.32 -17.23
C SER A 124 -34.90 29.20 -18.08
N SER A 125 -34.72 29.21 -19.40
CA SER A 125 -35.82 29.40 -20.36
C SER A 125 -35.35 29.19 -21.80
N GLN A 126 -36.03 28.24 -22.46
CA GLN A 126 -36.33 28.20 -23.90
C GLN A 126 -35.16 28.13 -24.90
N ASN A 127 -34.94 26.94 -25.46
CA ASN A 127 -34.92 26.83 -26.93
C ASN A 127 -35.18 25.39 -27.39
N ASN A 128 -36.22 25.23 -28.23
CA ASN A 128 -36.47 24.06 -29.06
C ASN A 128 -35.57 24.14 -30.30
N GLY A 129 -34.86 23.06 -30.64
CA GLY A 129 -34.14 22.98 -31.91
C GLY A 129 -33.19 21.78 -32.03
N GLU A 130 -33.66 20.77 -32.74
CA GLU A 130 -32.90 19.77 -33.54
C GLU A 130 -31.95 18.79 -32.83
N MET A 131 -32.37 17.51 -32.80
CA MET A 131 -31.54 16.36 -32.46
C MET A 131 -30.44 16.16 -33.52
N ALA A 132 -29.24 16.64 -33.22
CA ALA A 132 -28.02 16.19 -33.89
C ALA A 132 -27.68 14.77 -33.40
N SER A 133 -27.58 13.83 -34.33
CA SER A 133 -27.14 12.46 -34.09
C SER A 133 -25.78 12.43 -33.40
N ALA A 134 -25.72 11.91 -32.16
CA ALA A 134 -24.46 11.68 -31.47
C ALA A 134 -23.62 10.68 -32.27
N GLN A 135 -22.47 11.14 -32.79
CA GLN A 135 -21.46 10.24 -33.34
C GLN A 135 -20.93 9.34 -32.22
N PRO A 136 -20.70 8.03 -32.46
CA PRO A 136 -20.18 7.14 -31.43
C PRO A 136 -18.81 7.65 -30.98
N GLN A 137 -18.69 7.94 -29.69
CA GLN A 137 -17.44 8.34 -29.05
C GLN A 137 -16.45 7.17 -29.20
N GLU A 138 -15.35 7.35 -29.94
CA GLU A 138 -14.33 6.31 -30.11
C GLU A 138 -13.82 5.86 -28.73
N ILE A 139 -13.94 4.57 -28.44
CA ILE A 139 -13.45 4.01 -27.18
C ILE A 139 -11.92 3.99 -27.26
N PRO A 140 -11.20 4.68 -26.35
CA PRO A 140 -9.74 4.76 -26.43
C PRO A 140 -9.13 3.36 -26.31
N LYS A 141 -8.14 3.10 -27.18
CA LYS A 141 -7.40 1.84 -27.20
C LYS A 141 -6.60 1.69 -25.90
N ARG A 142 -6.73 0.53 -25.25
CA ARG A 142 -5.99 0.16 -24.04
C ARG A 142 -4.95 -0.90 -24.38
N VAL A 143 -3.69 -0.57 -24.21
CA VAL A 143 -2.61 -1.55 -24.16
C VAL A 143 -2.33 -1.84 -22.68
N VAL A 144 -2.55 -3.08 -22.25
CA VAL A 144 -2.36 -3.56 -20.88
C VAL A 144 -1.12 -4.43 -20.83
N LEU A 145 -0.05 -3.95 -20.20
CA LEU A 145 1.17 -4.71 -19.96
C LEU A 145 1.11 -5.38 -18.58
N VAL A 146 1.29 -6.69 -18.53
CA VAL A 146 1.28 -7.50 -17.32
C VAL A 146 2.70 -8.02 -17.05
N THR A 147 3.39 -7.41 -16.08
CA THR A 147 4.70 -7.91 -15.63
C THR A 147 4.52 -9.12 -14.73
N GLY A 148 5.44 -10.09 -14.78
CA GLY A 148 5.28 -11.34 -14.03
C GLY A 148 4.16 -12.23 -14.58
N GLY A 149 3.82 -12.06 -15.86
CA GLY A 149 2.74 -12.76 -16.56
C GLY A 149 2.90 -14.29 -16.61
N SER A 150 4.12 -14.79 -16.43
CA SER A 150 4.40 -16.23 -16.39
C SER A 150 4.16 -16.90 -15.04
N GLY A 151 3.85 -16.14 -13.97
CA GLY A 151 3.58 -16.67 -12.64
C GLY A 151 2.12 -17.07 -12.41
N LEU A 152 1.80 -17.56 -11.21
CA LEU A 152 0.45 -17.96 -10.77
C LEU A 152 -0.63 -16.96 -11.15
N VAL A 153 -0.50 -15.72 -10.68
CA VAL A 153 -1.50 -14.66 -10.91
C VAL A 153 -1.52 -14.23 -12.37
N GLY A 154 -0.35 -14.16 -13.02
CA GLY A 154 -0.23 -13.80 -14.42
C GLY A 154 -0.96 -14.78 -15.35
N LYS A 155 -0.77 -16.08 -15.14
CA LYS A 155 -1.46 -17.15 -15.86
C LYS A 155 -2.96 -17.19 -15.59
N ALA A 156 -3.37 -16.91 -14.35
CA ALA A 156 -4.78 -16.79 -14.03
C ALA A 156 -5.44 -15.61 -14.76
N ILE A 157 -4.77 -14.44 -14.82
CA ILE A 157 -5.26 -13.29 -15.60
C ILE A 157 -5.32 -13.62 -17.09
N GLU A 158 -4.27 -14.24 -17.65
CA GLU A 158 -4.24 -14.69 -19.05
C GLU A 158 -5.42 -15.61 -19.36
N GLN A 159 -5.71 -16.58 -18.50
CA GLN A 159 -6.86 -17.48 -18.67
C GLN A 159 -8.19 -16.73 -18.58
N VAL A 160 -8.36 -15.81 -17.63
CA VAL A 160 -9.61 -15.04 -17.45
C VAL A 160 -9.88 -14.12 -18.64
N VAL A 161 -8.87 -13.39 -19.14
CA VAL A 161 -9.07 -12.44 -20.25
C VAL A 161 -9.26 -13.13 -21.59
N ASN A 162 -8.69 -14.32 -21.79
CA ASN A 162 -8.88 -15.14 -23.00
C ASN A 162 -10.14 -16.02 -22.94
N GLY A 163 -10.83 -16.05 -21.80
CA GLY A 163 -12.08 -16.78 -21.62
C GLY A 163 -13.30 -16.03 -22.16
N SER A 164 -14.46 -16.36 -21.61
CA SER A 164 -15.74 -15.70 -21.92
C SER A 164 -16.30 -14.96 -20.72
N GLY A 165 -17.21 -14.01 -20.96
CA GLY A 165 -17.93 -13.29 -19.92
C GLY A 165 -17.37 -11.89 -19.63
N PRO A 166 -17.75 -11.25 -18.52
CA PRO A 166 -17.53 -9.82 -18.30
C PRO A 166 -16.04 -9.43 -18.11
N TYR A 167 -15.19 -10.41 -17.80
CA TYR A 167 -13.75 -10.20 -17.60
C TYR A 167 -12.91 -10.53 -18.84
N ALA A 168 -13.53 -11.04 -19.90
CA ALA A 168 -12.85 -11.30 -21.17
C ALA A 168 -12.30 -9.99 -21.78
N VAL A 169 -11.32 -10.13 -22.68
CA VAL A 169 -10.74 -9.01 -23.42
C VAL A 169 -11.80 -8.23 -24.20
N GLN A 170 -11.75 -6.90 -24.12
CA GLN A 170 -12.65 -6.02 -24.86
C GLN A 170 -12.06 -5.68 -26.25
N PRO A 171 -12.87 -5.32 -27.27
CA PRO A 171 -12.37 -5.02 -28.62
C PRO A 171 -11.31 -3.90 -28.69
N ASN A 172 -11.32 -2.97 -27.73
CA ASN A 172 -10.36 -1.88 -27.62
C ASN A 172 -9.13 -2.24 -26.76
N GLU A 173 -9.00 -3.48 -26.28
CA GLU A 173 -7.92 -3.91 -25.39
C GLU A 173 -6.91 -4.82 -26.10
N LYS A 174 -5.62 -4.60 -25.81
CA LYS A 174 -4.52 -5.51 -26.15
C LYS A 174 -3.77 -5.86 -24.87
N TRP A 175 -3.74 -7.14 -24.53
CA TRP A 175 -3.05 -7.66 -23.34
C TRP A 175 -1.70 -8.25 -23.72
N ILE A 176 -0.66 -7.91 -22.94
CA ILE A 176 0.72 -8.32 -23.18
C ILE A 176 1.27 -8.87 -21.87
N PHE A 177 1.59 -10.16 -21.85
CA PHE A 177 2.11 -10.85 -20.67
C PHE A 177 3.60 -11.08 -20.83
N VAL A 178 4.39 -10.62 -19.87
CA VAL A 178 5.86 -10.74 -19.91
C VAL A 178 6.41 -11.40 -18.65
N GLY A 179 7.42 -12.23 -18.81
CA GLY A 179 8.19 -12.86 -17.75
C GLY A 179 9.66 -12.40 -17.74
N SER A 180 10.45 -13.00 -16.86
CA SER A 180 11.89 -12.67 -16.74
C SER A 180 12.73 -13.03 -17.95
N LYS A 181 12.23 -13.91 -18.85
CA LYS A 181 12.88 -14.21 -20.13
C LYS A 181 12.73 -13.07 -21.15
N ASP A 182 11.72 -12.23 -20.99
CA ASP A 182 11.45 -11.10 -21.88
C ASP A 182 12.19 -9.84 -21.43
N CYS A 183 12.27 -9.61 -20.10
CA CYS A 183 12.93 -8.45 -19.52
C CYS A 183 13.34 -8.71 -18.06
N ASP A 184 14.60 -8.39 -17.72
CA ASP A 184 15.02 -8.25 -16.32
C ASP A 184 14.58 -6.88 -15.80
N LEU A 185 13.54 -6.86 -14.96
CA LEU A 185 12.98 -5.62 -14.42
C LEU A 185 13.84 -4.99 -13.31
N THR A 186 14.94 -5.64 -12.88
CA THR A 186 15.92 -5.00 -12.00
C THR A 186 16.83 -4.04 -12.76
N ASP A 187 16.92 -4.15 -14.08
CA ASP A 187 17.64 -3.23 -14.96
C ASP A 187 16.68 -2.17 -15.53
N LEU A 188 16.95 -0.91 -15.22
CA LEU A 188 16.15 0.22 -15.70
C LEU A 188 16.21 0.38 -17.22
N ALA A 189 17.36 0.17 -17.85
CA ALA A 189 17.51 0.30 -19.30
C ALA A 189 16.73 -0.79 -20.03
N ALA A 190 16.75 -2.03 -19.52
CA ALA A 190 15.91 -3.11 -20.04
C ALA A 190 14.42 -2.79 -19.87
N THR A 191 14.04 -2.29 -18.68
CA THR A 191 12.65 -1.91 -18.39
C THR A 191 12.16 -0.79 -19.32
N ARG A 192 12.99 0.24 -19.58
CA ARG A 192 12.64 1.32 -20.53
C ARG A 192 12.40 0.78 -21.94
N LYS A 193 13.29 -0.08 -22.45
CA LYS A 193 13.13 -0.71 -23.78
C LYS A 193 11.81 -1.49 -23.89
N LEU A 194 11.44 -2.20 -22.83
CA LEU A 194 10.17 -2.93 -22.78
C LEU A 194 8.96 -1.98 -22.91
N PHE A 195 8.97 -0.86 -22.19
CA PHE A 195 7.92 0.14 -22.25
C PHE A 195 7.91 0.89 -23.60
N GLU A 196 9.07 1.19 -24.16
CA GLU A 196 9.22 1.79 -25.49
C GLU A 196 8.63 0.89 -26.58
N GLN A 197 8.89 -0.42 -26.51
CA GLN A 197 8.40 -1.41 -27.47
C GLN A 197 6.88 -1.53 -27.47
N TYR A 198 6.26 -1.56 -26.29
CA TYR A 198 4.84 -1.88 -26.16
C TYR A 198 3.92 -0.67 -25.97
N GLN A 199 4.46 0.49 -25.58
CA GLN A 199 3.71 1.73 -25.33
C GLN A 199 2.44 1.47 -24.49
N PRO A 200 2.57 0.89 -23.28
CA PRO A 200 1.41 0.54 -22.48
C PRO A 200 0.63 1.77 -22.03
N THR A 201 -0.68 1.66 -22.04
CA THR A 201 -1.58 2.65 -21.41
C THR A 201 -1.94 2.25 -19.98
N HIS A 202 -1.87 0.96 -19.68
CA HIS A 202 -2.20 0.38 -18.39
C HIS A 202 -1.14 -0.67 -18.04
N VAL A 203 -0.79 -0.77 -16.76
CA VAL A 203 0.16 -1.75 -16.28
C VAL A 203 -0.43 -2.52 -15.11
N ILE A 204 -0.31 -3.84 -15.14
CA ILE A 204 -0.50 -4.71 -13.98
C ILE A 204 0.88 -5.21 -13.56
N ASN A 205 1.36 -4.75 -12.40
CA ASN A 205 2.70 -5.07 -11.92
C ASN A 205 2.66 -6.24 -10.92
N LEU A 206 2.82 -7.47 -11.43
CA LEU A 206 2.87 -8.70 -10.61
C LEU A 206 4.31 -9.16 -10.36
N ALA A 207 5.28 -8.68 -11.14
CA ALA A 207 6.66 -9.09 -11.02
C ALA A 207 7.23 -8.75 -9.64
N ALA A 208 7.87 -9.75 -9.04
CA ALA A 208 8.57 -9.62 -7.77
C ALA A 208 9.58 -10.76 -7.64
N MET A 209 10.65 -10.53 -6.89
CA MET A 209 11.41 -11.64 -6.32
C MET A 209 10.59 -12.19 -5.16
N VAL A 210 10.12 -13.43 -5.31
CA VAL A 210 9.29 -14.15 -4.34
C VAL A 210 9.95 -15.47 -3.97
N GLY A 211 9.64 -15.98 -2.78
CA GLY A 211 10.11 -17.27 -2.28
C GLY A 211 9.36 -17.67 -1.02
N GLY A 212 9.57 -18.90 -0.56
CA GLY A 212 8.98 -19.39 0.69
C GLY A 212 9.52 -18.65 1.93
N LEU A 213 8.96 -18.96 3.10
CA LEU A 213 9.34 -18.32 4.37
C LEU A 213 10.84 -18.44 4.67
N PHE A 214 11.42 -19.63 4.47
CA PHE A 214 12.84 -19.88 4.76
C PHE A 214 13.78 -19.14 3.81
N HIS A 215 13.42 -19.02 2.53
CA HIS A 215 14.19 -18.27 1.54
C HIS A 215 14.22 -16.78 1.90
N ASN A 216 13.05 -16.20 2.23
CA ASN A 216 12.95 -14.81 2.67
C ASN A 216 13.84 -14.53 3.89
N LEU A 217 13.78 -15.40 4.90
CA LEU A 217 14.54 -15.25 6.13
C LEU A 217 16.05 -15.16 5.87
N ARG A 218 16.59 -15.99 4.98
CA ARG A 218 18.02 -16.04 4.65
C ARG A 218 18.51 -14.89 3.78
N HIS A 219 17.63 -14.26 3.00
CA HIS A 219 18.02 -13.32 1.93
C HIS A 219 17.32 -11.96 2.01
N ASN A 220 16.94 -11.49 3.20
CA ASN A 220 16.21 -10.22 3.41
C ASN A 220 16.78 -9.02 2.63
N LEU A 221 18.10 -8.82 2.63
CA LEU A 221 18.71 -7.73 1.86
C LEU A 221 18.47 -7.86 0.35
N GLN A 222 18.59 -9.07 -0.22
CA GLN A 222 18.37 -9.30 -1.64
C GLN A 222 16.89 -9.11 -2.01
N PHE A 223 15.97 -9.60 -1.16
CA PHE A 223 14.54 -9.36 -1.35
C PHE A 223 14.21 -7.87 -1.33
N PHE A 224 14.80 -7.10 -0.41
CA PHE A 224 14.60 -5.67 -0.37
C PHE A 224 15.13 -4.99 -1.64
N THR A 225 16.41 -5.18 -1.97
CA THR A 225 17.06 -4.45 -3.07
C THR A 225 16.45 -4.78 -4.42
N LYS A 226 16.20 -6.07 -4.72
CA LYS A 226 15.62 -6.47 -6.01
C LYS A 226 14.17 -6.01 -6.15
N ASN A 227 13.34 -6.16 -5.12
CA ASN A 227 11.94 -5.72 -5.22
C ASN A 227 11.81 -4.19 -5.25
N MET A 228 12.69 -3.46 -4.55
CA MET A 228 12.76 -2.00 -4.70
C MET A 228 13.18 -1.60 -6.11
N ALA A 229 14.20 -2.25 -6.70
CA ALA A 229 14.61 -1.98 -8.07
C ALA A 229 13.46 -2.22 -9.06
N ILE A 230 12.77 -3.38 -8.98
CA ILE A 230 11.62 -3.69 -9.84
C ILE A 230 10.51 -2.65 -9.66
N ALA A 231 10.12 -2.35 -8.41
CA ALA A 231 9.05 -1.40 -8.11
C ALA A 231 9.37 0.01 -8.66
N SER A 232 10.55 0.53 -8.35
CA SER A 232 11.00 1.85 -8.81
C SER A 232 11.10 1.90 -10.33
N ASN A 233 11.74 0.92 -10.98
CA ASN A 233 11.91 0.91 -12.43
C ASN A 233 10.57 0.88 -13.15
N VAL A 234 9.65 0.01 -12.74
CA VAL A 234 8.33 -0.13 -13.38
C VAL A 234 7.50 1.14 -13.19
N LEU A 235 7.38 1.66 -11.97
CA LEU A 235 6.57 2.86 -11.71
C LEU A 235 7.18 4.12 -12.34
N GLN A 236 8.51 4.21 -12.39
CA GLN A 236 9.21 5.26 -13.11
C GLN A 236 8.91 5.19 -14.62
N CYS A 237 9.04 4.02 -15.24
CA CYS A 237 8.73 3.85 -16.66
C CYS A 237 7.25 4.11 -16.96
N CYS A 238 6.33 3.71 -16.07
CA CYS A 238 4.92 4.09 -16.16
C CYS A 238 4.77 5.61 -16.25
N ASN A 239 5.45 6.36 -15.38
CA ASN A 239 5.35 7.82 -15.37
C ASN A 239 5.98 8.46 -16.60
N GLU A 240 7.18 8.03 -16.98
CA GLU A 240 7.92 8.53 -18.15
C GLU A 240 7.15 8.30 -19.46
N THR A 241 6.37 7.23 -19.56
CA THR A 241 5.59 6.87 -20.76
C THR A 241 4.11 7.20 -20.67
N ASN A 242 3.69 7.97 -19.67
CA ASN A 242 2.30 8.42 -19.49
C ASN A 242 1.27 7.29 -19.36
N VAL A 243 1.64 6.18 -18.70
CA VAL A 243 0.68 5.15 -18.31
C VAL A 243 -0.46 5.78 -17.52
N VAL A 244 -1.69 5.50 -17.94
CA VAL A 244 -2.93 6.07 -17.40
C VAL A 244 -3.23 5.49 -16.02
N LYS A 245 -2.97 4.19 -15.84
CA LYS A 245 -3.21 3.47 -14.58
C LYS A 245 -2.21 2.34 -14.41
N CYS A 246 -1.66 2.22 -13.20
CA CYS A 246 -0.81 1.10 -12.80
C CYS A 246 -1.41 0.44 -11.56
N VAL A 247 -1.62 -0.88 -11.61
CA VAL A 247 -2.10 -1.68 -10.48
C VAL A 247 -0.99 -2.64 -10.06
N SER A 248 -0.34 -2.35 -8.93
CA SER A 248 0.70 -3.20 -8.38
C SER A 248 0.12 -4.26 -7.42
N CYS A 249 0.85 -5.35 -7.23
CA CYS A 249 0.47 -6.42 -6.30
C CYS A 249 1.27 -6.34 -5.00
N LEU A 250 0.60 -6.11 -3.86
CA LEU A 250 1.18 -6.19 -2.52
C LEU A 250 0.96 -7.59 -1.92
N SER A 251 0.93 -7.70 -0.59
CA SER A 251 0.68 -8.95 0.15
C SER A 251 0.22 -8.64 1.57
N THR A 252 -0.56 -9.50 2.19
CA THR A 252 -0.90 -9.38 3.62
C THR A 252 0.30 -9.52 4.55
N CYS A 253 1.45 -10.03 4.10
CA CYS A 253 2.66 -10.08 4.92
C CYS A 253 3.30 -8.70 5.17
N ILE A 254 2.82 -7.65 4.48
CA ILE A 254 3.30 -6.29 4.68
C ILE A 254 2.73 -5.66 5.94
N PHE A 255 1.61 -6.13 6.48
CA PHE A 255 0.98 -5.52 7.64
C PHE A 255 1.85 -5.62 8.90
N PRO A 256 1.65 -4.74 9.90
CA PRO A 256 2.40 -4.79 11.14
C PRO A 256 2.27 -6.14 11.85
N ASP A 257 3.35 -6.63 12.45
CA ASP A 257 3.33 -7.89 13.20
C ASP A 257 2.44 -7.80 14.45
N LYS A 258 2.58 -6.69 15.19
CA LYS A 258 1.76 -6.36 16.35
C LYS A 258 0.63 -5.43 15.90
N THR A 259 -0.54 -6.01 15.68
CA THR A 259 -1.71 -5.30 15.14
C THR A 259 -3.01 -5.80 15.76
N THR A 260 -4.09 -5.03 15.57
CA THR A 260 -5.47 -5.46 15.85
C THR A 260 -6.07 -6.13 14.63
N TYR A 261 -7.07 -7.00 14.85
CA TYR A 261 -7.77 -7.71 13.77
C TYR A 261 -9.26 -7.33 13.75
N PRO A 262 -9.88 -7.33 12.56
CA PRO A 262 -9.28 -7.55 11.24
C PRO A 262 -8.37 -6.39 10.80
N ILE A 263 -7.35 -6.67 9.99
CA ILE A 263 -6.52 -5.63 9.37
C ILE A 263 -7.23 -5.05 8.14
N ASP A 264 -7.16 -3.73 7.96
CA ASP A 264 -7.67 -3.02 6.79
C ASP A 264 -6.56 -2.22 6.07
N GLU A 265 -6.88 -1.63 4.93
CA GLU A 265 -5.93 -0.93 4.07
C GLU A 265 -5.27 0.29 4.73
N THR A 266 -5.90 0.88 5.75
CA THR A 266 -5.36 2.03 6.48
C THR A 266 -4.22 1.64 7.42
N MET A 267 -4.09 0.35 7.73
CA MET A 267 -3.17 -0.17 8.75
C MET A 267 -1.80 -0.58 8.21
N ILE A 268 -1.55 -0.49 6.89
CA ILE A 268 -0.33 -0.97 6.24
C ILE A 268 0.95 -0.45 6.91
N HIS A 269 0.96 0.81 7.36
CA HIS A 269 2.15 1.49 7.91
C HIS A 269 2.13 1.65 9.44
N ASN A 270 1.16 1.07 10.14
CA ASN A 270 0.95 1.26 11.58
C ASN A 270 1.86 0.40 12.48
N GLY A 271 3.15 0.36 12.15
CA GLY A 271 4.17 -0.42 12.87
C GLY A 271 4.98 -1.35 11.97
N PRO A 272 6.07 -1.95 12.47
CA PRO A 272 6.96 -2.78 11.67
C PRO A 272 6.30 -4.11 11.25
N PRO A 273 6.62 -4.64 10.05
CA PRO A 273 6.22 -6.00 9.66
C PRO A 273 7.02 -7.04 10.46
N HIS A 274 6.65 -8.32 10.33
CA HIS A 274 7.36 -9.41 11.00
C HIS A 274 8.82 -9.55 10.49
N ASP A 275 9.75 -9.83 11.41
CA ASP A 275 11.19 -9.85 11.13
C ASP A 275 11.63 -10.97 10.17
N SER A 276 10.81 -12.00 9.98
CA SER A 276 11.19 -13.13 9.11
C SER A 276 11.38 -12.74 7.64
N ASN A 277 10.70 -11.69 7.19
CA ASN A 277 10.66 -11.29 5.78
C ASN A 277 10.58 -9.77 5.62
N PHE A 278 11.15 -9.02 6.57
CA PHE A 278 11.08 -7.56 6.60
C PHE A 278 11.56 -6.91 5.30
N GLY A 279 12.58 -7.48 4.64
CA GLY A 279 13.12 -6.93 3.40
C GLY A 279 12.09 -6.95 2.26
N TYR A 280 11.40 -8.07 2.09
CA TYR A 280 10.28 -8.18 1.14
C TYR A 280 9.12 -7.28 1.55
N SER A 281 8.73 -7.33 2.83
CA SER A 281 7.57 -6.58 3.34
C SER A 281 7.74 -5.07 3.20
N TYR A 282 8.90 -4.50 3.56
CA TYR A 282 9.17 -3.08 3.38
C TYR A 282 9.25 -2.70 1.90
N ALA A 283 9.88 -3.50 1.04
CA ALA A 283 9.92 -3.20 -0.39
C ALA A 283 8.50 -3.13 -1.00
N LYS A 284 7.59 -4.02 -0.59
CA LYS A 284 6.18 -3.96 -0.99
C LYS A 284 5.45 -2.75 -0.39
N ARG A 285 5.70 -2.38 0.88
CA ARG A 285 5.14 -1.14 1.46
C ARG A 285 5.56 0.11 0.69
N MET A 286 6.78 0.15 0.18
CA MET A 286 7.27 1.30 -0.58
C MET A 286 6.54 1.49 -1.91
N ILE A 287 5.90 0.46 -2.47
CA ILE A 287 5.02 0.62 -3.64
C ILE A 287 3.85 1.55 -3.30
N ASP A 288 3.22 1.41 -2.13
CA ASP A 288 2.13 2.31 -1.70
C ASP A 288 2.64 3.75 -1.50
N VAL A 289 3.83 3.92 -0.93
CA VAL A 289 4.47 5.24 -0.79
C VAL A 289 4.74 5.86 -2.16
N LEU A 290 5.29 5.09 -3.11
CA LEU A 290 5.54 5.54 -4.48
C LEU A 290 4.24 5.90 -5.19
N ASN A 291 3.18 5.09 -5.06
CA ASN A 291 1.87 5.38 -5.63
C ASN A 291 1.32 6.73 -5.14
N ARG A 292 1.37 6.98 -3.82
CA ARG A 292 0.95 8.25 -3.22
C ARG A 292 1.81 9.42 -3.71
N GLY A 293 3.13 9.23 -3.82
CA GLY A 293 4.04 10.24 -4.36
C GLY A 293 3.74 10.60 -5.81
N TYR A 294 3.56 9.60 -6.68
CA TYR A 294 3.18 9.82 -8.08
C TYR A 294 1.81 10.47 -8.23
N ALA A 295 0.85 10.13 -7.36
CA ALA A 295 -0.45 10.81 -7.34
C ALA A 295 -0.31 12.27 -6.92
N GLN A 296 0.46 12.56 -5.87
CA GLN A 296 0.64 13.92 -5.35
C GLN A 296 1.40 14.83 -6.32
N GLU A 297 2.48 14.34 -6.94
CA GLU A 297 3.38 15.15 -7.75
C GLU A 297 2.97 15.21 -9.23
N TYR A 298 2.41 14.12 -9.77
CA TYR A 298 2.12 13.97 -11.20
C TYR A 298 0.65 13.65 -11.50
N ASN A 299 -0.24 13.66 -10.49
CA ASN A 299 -1.66 13.30 -10.63
C ASN A 299 -1.87 11.93 -11.31
N ARG A 300 -0.98 10.97 -11.05
CA ARG A 300 -1.06 9.61 -11.60
C ARG A 300 -2.05 8.75 -10.81
N ARG A 301 -2.79 7.89 -11.53
CA ARG A 301 -3.67 6.88 -10.94
C ARG A 301 -2.92 5.56 -10.73
N TYR A 302 -1.93 5.58 -9.85
CA TYR A 302 -1.23 4.35 -9.46
C TYR A 302 -1.80 3.85 -8.15
N THR A 303 -2.11 2.57 -8.12
CA THR A 303 -2.76 1.93 -6.98
C THR A 303 -2.18 0.54 -6.78
N SER A 304 -2.61 -0.13 -5.72
CA SER A 304 -2.22 -1.51 -5.48
C SER A 304 -3.37 -2.33 -4.94
N ILE A 305 -3.28 -3.63 -5.15
CA ILE A 305 -4.18 -4.60 -4.52
C ILE A 305 -3.41 -5.41 -3.47
N VAL A 306 -4.11 -5.85 -2.42
CA VAL A 306 -3.54 -6.64 -1.33
C VAL A 306 -4.25 -7.99 -1.29
N PRO A 307 -3.75 -9.01 -2.00
CA PRO A 307 -4.31 -10.36 -1.91
C PRO A 307 -3.91 -11.03 -0.59
N CYS A 308 -4.74 -11.96 -0.11
CA CYS A 308 -4.39 -12.89 0.96
C CYS A 308 -3.56 -14.08 0.42
N ASN A 309 -3.76 -15.29 0.92
CA ASN A 309 -2.99 -16.45 0.46
C ASN A 309 -3.54 -16.94 -0.88
N VAL A 310 -2.83 -16.63 -1.98
CA VAL A 310 -3.22 -17.04 -3.33
C VAL A 310 -2.81 -18.49 -3.59
N PHE A 311 -3.66 -19.26 -4.26
CA PHE A 311 -3.31 -20.59 -4.75
C PHE A 311 -4.04 -20.90 -6.07
N GLY A 312 -3.53 -21.85 -6.85
CA GLY A 312 -4.16 -22.30 -8.08
C GLY A 312 -3.22 -22.99 -9.07
N PRO A 313 -3.69 -23.24 -10.30
CA PRO A 313 -2.85 -23.68 -11.41
C PRO A 313 -1.59 -22.82 -11.61
N HIS A 314 -0.48 -23.43 -12.06
CA HIS A 314 0.80 -22.75 -12.31
C HIS A 314 1.50 -22.15 -11.07
N ASP A 315 1.12 -22.55 -9.85
CA ASP A 315 1.83 -22.18 -8.63
C ASP A 315 3.27 -22.76 -8.57
N ASN A 316 4.02 -22.36 -7.56
CA ASN A 316 5.26 -23.01 -7.18
C ASN A 316 4.98 -24.16 -6.20
N TYR A 317 5.17 -25.39 -6.65
CA TYR A 317 4.98 -26.63 -5.88
C TYR A 317 6.29 -27.18 -5.31
N ASN A 318 7.41 -26.44 -5.41
CA ASN A 318 8.68 -26.86 -4.84
C ASN A 318 8.65 -26.94 -3.31
N LEU A 319 8.97 -28.09 -2.73
CA LEU A 319 8.75 -28.33 -1.30
C LEU A 319 9.61 -27.45 -0.36
N GLU A 320 10.70 -26.86 -0.86
CA GLU A 320 11.54 -25.94 -0.08
C GLU A 320 11.01 -24.50 -0.10
N ASP A 321 10.47 -24.08 -1.25
CA ASP A 321 10.10 -22.69 -1.54
C ASP A 321 8.59 -22.43 -1.74
N ALA A 322 7.75 -23.47 -1.70
CA ALA A 322 6.32 -23.38 -1.93
C ALA A 322 5.57 -22.75 -0.75
N HIS A 323 4.43 -22.14 -1.07
CA HIS A 323 3.43 -21.75 -0.08
C HIS A 323 2.64 -22.97 0.41
N VAL A 324 1.82 -22.77 1.45
CA VAL A 324 1.17 -23.86 2.20
C VAL A 324 0.35 -24.79 1.31
N ILE A 325 -0.60 -24.27 0.51
CA ILE A 325 -1.46 -25.11 -0.34
C ILE A 325 -0.67 -25.89 -1.40
N PRO A 326 0.18 -25.27 -2.26
CA PRO A 326 0.92 -26.03 -3.26
C PRO A 326 1.91 -27.03 -2.63
N ALA A 327 2.54 -26.69 -1.49
CA ALA A 327 3.37 -27.64 -0.75
C ALA A 327 2.57 -28.85 -0.25
N LEU A 328 1.36 -28.63 0.28
CA LEU A 328 0.48 -29.70 0.76
C LEU A 328 -0.02 -30.58 -0.40
N ILE A 329 -0.37 -30.00 -1.54
CA ILE A 329 -0.75 -30.75 -2.75
C ILE A 329 0.41 -31.66 -3.18
N HIS A 330 1.63 -31.13 -3.27
CA HIS A 330 2.79 -31.92 -3.70
C HIS A 330 3.18 -33.00 -2.67
N LYS A 331 3.14 -32.69 -1.36
CA LYS A 331 3.37 -33.68 -0.30
C LYS A 331 2.33 -34.81 -0.35
N THR A 332 1.07 -34.48 -0.58
CA THR A 332 -0.01 -35.48 -0.70
C THR A 332 0.20 -36.36 -1.92
N TYR A 333 0.59 -35.76 -3.05
CA TYR A 333 0.95 -36.50 -4.27
C TYR A 333 2.08 -37.51 -4.01
N LEU A 334 3.20 -37.08 -3.41
CA LEU A 334 4.32 -37.97 -3.09
C LEU A 334 3.94 -39.05 -2.07
N ALA A 335 3.23 -38.69 -1.01
CA ALA A 335 2.75 -39.65 -0.01
C ALA A 335 1.88 -40.74 -0.64
N LYS A 336 1.04 -40.38 -1.61
CA LYS A 336 0.22 -41.34 -2.38
C LYS A 336 1.08 -42.27 -3.23
N GLN A 337 2.05 -41.73 -3.97
CA GLN A 337 2.94 -42.52 -4.83
C GLN A 337 3.82 -43.49 -4.02
N GLU A 338 4.31 -43.04 -2.87
CA GLU A 338 5.24 -43.80 -2.02
C GLU A 338 4.54 -44.70 -0.99
N SER A 339 3.21 -44.67 -0.92
CA SER A 339 2.43 -45.36 0.12
C SER A 339 2.89 -45.01 1.55
N LYS A 340 3.22 -43.73 1.80
CA LYS A 340 3.68 -43.22 3.10
C LYS A 340 2.63 -42.36 3.79
N PRO A 341 2.70 -42.21 5.12
CA PRO A 341 1.90 -41.23 5.83
C PRO A 341 2.16 -39.80 5.33
N LEU A 342 1.10 -38.99 5.25
CA LEU A 342 1.20 -37.56 5.01
C LEU A 342 1.47 -36.84 6.32
N THR A 343 2.70 -36.33 6.50
CA THR A 343 3.08 -35.56 7.69
C THR A 343 2.82 -34.07 7.50
N ILE A 344 1.96 -33.50 8.34
CA ILE A 344 1.65 -32.08 8.45
C ILE A 344 2.44 -31.50 9.62
N LEU A 345 3.12 -30.37 9.41
CA LEU A 345 3.88 -29.72 10.49
C LEU A 345 2.96 -28.80 11.29
N GLY A 346 2.97 -28.93 12.61
CA GLY A 346 2.12 -28.17 13.53
C GLY A 346 0.79 -28.84 13.82
N THR A 347 -0.09 -28.13 14.53
CA THR A 347 -1.37 -28.64 15.03
C THR A 347 -2.50 -28.61 13.99
N GLY A 348 -2.32 -27.87 12.89
CA GLY A 348 -3.37 -27.64 11.89
C GLY A 348 -4.43 -26.60 12.27
N LYS A 349 -4.37 -26.06 13.50
CA LYS A 349 -5.33 -25.07 14.02
C LYS A 349 -5.22 -23.64 13.47
N PRO A 350 -4.06 -23.14 12.98
CA PRO A 350 -3.99 -21.77 12.45
C PRO A 350 -5.01 -21.55 11.32
N LEU A 351 -5.62 -20.37 11.31
CA LEU A 351 -6.63 -19.98 10.33
C LEU A 351 -6.03 -19.06 9.26
N ARG A 352 -6.44 -19.26 8.02
CA ARG A 352 -5.97 -18.46 6.87
C ARG A 352 -7.13 -18.16 5.93
N GLN A 353 -7.12 -16.94 5.38
CA GLN A 353 -7.92 -16.63 4.20
C GLN A 353 -7.14 -17.06 2.97
N PHE A 354 -7.78 -17.87 2.12
CA PHE A 354 -7.26 -18.29 0.83
C PHE A 354 -8.10 -17.68 -0.29
N ILE A 355 -7.45 -17.25 -1.36
CA ILE A 355 -8.11 -16.75 -2.55
C ILE A 355 -7.65 -17.56 -3.76
N TYR A 356 -8.61 -18.04 -4.54
CA TYR A 356 -8.30 -18.77 -5.76
C TYR A 356 -7.74 -17.83 -6.82
N SER A 357 -6.68 -18.23 -7.51
CA SER A 357 -5.99 -17.39 -8.49
C SER A 357 -6.91 -16.86 -9.59
N LEU A 358 -7.89 -17.64 -10.06
CA LEU A 358 -8.88 -17.20 -11.05
C LEU A 358 -9.87 -16.17 -10.49
N ASP A 359 -10.20 -16.22 -9.19
CA ASP A 359 -11.01 -15.19 -8.55
C ASP A 359 -10.23 -13.89 -8.43
N LEU A 360 -8.97 -13.98 -7.97
CA LEU A 360 -8.07 -12.85 -7.89
C LEU A 360 -7.85 -12.21 -9.27
N ALA A 361 -7.72 -13.02 -10.32
CA ALA A 361 -7.59 -12.54 -11.68
C ALA A 361 -8.81 -11.72 -12.15
N ARG A 362 -10.03 -12.21 -11.89
CA ARG A 362 -11.27 -11.46 -12.17
C ARG A 362 -11.28 -10.10 -11.44
N LEU A 363 -10.85 -10.09 -10.19
CA LEU A 363 -10.74 -8.85 -9.39
C LEU A 363 -9.63 -7.91 -9.88
N PHE A 364 -8.50 -8.43 -10.38
CA PHE A 364 -7.45 -7.63 -11.02
C PHE A 364 -7.93 -6.94 -12.30
N VAL A 365 -8.64 -7.68 -13.15
CA VAL A 365 -9.22 -7.13 -14.38
C VAL A 365 -10.23 -6.03 -14.02
N TRP A 366 -11.08 -6.27 -13.02
CA TRP A 366 -11.98 -5.23 -12.51
C TRP A 366 -11.22 -4.01 -11.97
N ALA A 367 -10.21 -4.19 -11.12
CA ALA A 367 -9.46 -3.09 -10.52
C ALA A 367 -8.77 -2.23 -11.60
N THR A 368 -8.19 -2.89 -12.61
CA THR A 368 -7.56 -2.23 -13.76
C THR A 368 -8.56 -1.40 -14.55
N ARG A 369 -9.81 -1.85 -14.67
CA ARG A 369 -10.85 -1.15 -15.45
C ARG A 369 -11.60 -0.09 -14.65
N HIS A 370 -11.81 -0.28 -13.34
CA HIS A 370 -12.83 0.45 -12.58
C HIS A 370 -12.38 1.00 -11.23
N TYR A 371 -11.27 0.54 -10.65
CA TYR A 371 -10.80 1.06 -9.36
C TYR A 371 -9.87 2.24 -9.58
N ASP A 372 -10.28 3.43 -9.14
CA ASP A 372 -9.59 4.71 -9.41
C ASP A 372 -8.92 5.33 -8.18
N GLU A 373 -9.07 4.75 -7.00
CA GLU A 373 -8.40 5.24 -5.80
C GLU A 373 -6.90 4.91 -5.81
N VAL A 374 -6.09 5.82 -5.27
CA VAL A 374 -4.65 5.61 -5.04
C VAL A 374 -4.40 4.66 -3.88
N GLU A 375 -5.27 4.72 -2.87
CA GLU A 375 -5.21 3.83 -1.71
C GLU A 375 -5.34 2.37 -2.15
N PRO A 376 -4.63 1.44 -1.48
CA PRO A 376 -4.78 0.04 -1.80
C PRO A 376 -6.20 -0.49 -1.53
N ILE A 377 -6.48 -1.67 -2.08
CA ILE A 377 -7.69 -2.45 -1.79
C ILE A 377 -7.34 -3.91 -1.48
N ILE A 378 -7.85 -4.43 -0.37
CA ILE A 378 -7.70 -5.85 0.00
C ILE A 378 -8.62 -6.69 -0.88
N LEU A 379 -8.03 -7.67 -1.56
CA LEU A 379 -8.75 -8.67 -2.36
C LEU A 379 -8.68 -10.02 -1.65
N SER A 380 -9.67 -10.24 -0.78
CA SER A 380 -9.79 -11.44 0.05
C SER A 380 -11.24 -11.90 0.16
N VAL A 381 -11.41 -13.18 0.48
CA VAL A 381 -12.67 -13.74 1.01
C VAL A 381 -13.06 -13.05 2.33
N GLY A 382 -14.27 -13.33 2.84
CA GLY A 382 -14.75 -12.77 4.09
C GLY A 382 -13.89 -13.18 5.30
N GLU A 383 -14.11 -12.51 6.42
CA GLU A 383 -13.48 -12.87 7.70
C GLU A 383 -14.08 -14.19 8.24
N GLU A 384 -15.34 -14.43 7.90
CA GLU A 384 -16.12 -15.63 8.13
C GLU A 384 -15.66 -16.85 7.31
N ASP A 385 -14.96 -16.62 6.20
CA ASP A 385 -14.47 -17.65 5.28
C ASP A 385 -13.02 -18.08 5.59
N GLU A 386 -12.51 -17.78 6.78
CA GLU A 386 -11.23 -18.27 7.25
C GLU A 386 -11.21 -19.81 7.37
N VAL A 387 -10.20 -20.45 6.76
CA VAL A 387 -10.06 -21.90 6.74
C VAL A 387 -8.92 -22.33 7.66
N ALA A 388 -9.14 -23.34 8.49
CA ALA A 388 -8.06 -23.94 9.28
C ALA A 388 -7.12 -24.74 8.37
N ILE A 389 -5.83 -24.81 8.71
CA ILE A 389 -4.90 -25.66 7.96
C ILE A 389 -5.36 -27.12 7.92
N ALA A 390 -5.97 -27.63 8.99
CA ALA A 390 -6.54 -28.98 9.02
C ALA A 390 -7.67 -29.17 8.00
N ASP A 391 -8.53 -28.18 7.80
CA ASP A 391 -9.62 -28.23 6.82
C ASP A 391 -9.07 -28.14 5.39
N ALA A 392 -8.03 -27.33 5.18
CA ALA A 392 -7.30 -27.28 3.91
C ALA A 392 -6.65 -28.64 3.58
N VAL A 393 -6.03 -29.30 4.56
CA VAL A 393 -5.49 -30.66 4.39
C VAL A 393 -6.60 -31.65 4.05
N SER A 394 -7.74 -31.59 4.74
CA SER A 394 -8.90 -32.45 4.46
C SER A 394 -9.41 -32.30 3.03
N ALA A 395 -9.54 -31.05 2.55
CA ALA A 395 -9.96 -30.75 1.17
C ALA A 395 -8.95 -31.31 0.13
N ILE A 396 -7.66 -31.19 0.40
CA ILE A 396 -6.59 -31.69 -0.49
C ILE A 396 -6.58 -33.22 -0.51
N VAL A 397 -6.65 -33.87 0.65
CA VAL A 397 -6.66 -35.35 0.80
C VAL A 397 -7.84 -35.94 0.05
N LYS A 398 -9.04 -35.37 0.26
CA LYS A 398 -10.26 -35.76 -0.46
C LYS A 398 -10.10 -35.60 -1.97
N SER A 399 -9.63 -34.43 -2.43
CA SER A 399 -9.48 -34.14 -3.86
C SER A 399 -8.40 -34.98 -4.54
N SER A 400 -7.36 -35.38 -3.79
CA SER A 400 -6.26 -36.20 -4.29
C SER A 400 -6.59 -37.70 -4.32
N GLY A 401 -7.69 -38.11 -3.67
CA GLY A 401 -8.01 -39.52 -3.42
C GLY A 401 -6.89 -40.21 -2.66
N PHE A 402 -6.34 -39.57 -1.62
CA PHE A 402 -5.33 -40.14 -0.74
C PHE A 402 -6.01 -40.90 0.41
N GLU A 403 -5.70 -42.19 0.55
CA GLU A 403 -6.29 -43.07 1.58
C GLU A 403 -5.31 -43.41 2.71
N GLY A 404 -4.09 -42.88 2.65
CA GLY A 404 -3.07 -43.11 3.68
C GLY A 404 -3.32 -42.32 4.97
N GLN A 405 -2.52 -42.61 5.99
CA GLN A 405 -2.60 -41.93 7.28
C GLN A 405 -2.14 -40.47 7.17
N VAL A 406 -2.90 -39.55 7.78
CA VAL A 406 -2.48 -38.16 7.99
C VAL A 406 -1.97 -38.01 9.43
N VAL A 407 -0.74 -37.51 9.58
CA VAL A 407 -0.07 -37.35 10.88
C VAL A 407 0.27 -35.87 11.10
N TYR A 408 -0.10 -35.32 12.26
CA TYR A 408 0.25 -33.96 12.66
C TYR A 408 1.47 -34.00 13.59
N ASP A 409 2.60 -33.45 13.14
CA ASP A 409 3.82 -33.30 13.93
C ASP A 409 3.75 -32.02 14.77
N THR A 410 3.21 -32.15 15.98
CA THR A 410 3.09 -31.07 16.95
C THR A 410 4.40 -30.70 17.65
N SER A 411 5.52 -31.36 17.31
CA SER A 411 6.85 -30.93 17.76
C SER A 411 7.33 -29.66 17.03
N LYS A 412 6.73 -29.36 15.87
CA LYS A 412 6.96 -28.11 15.12
C LYS A 412 6.00 -27.02 15.59
N ALA A 413 6.53 -25.80 15.69
CA ALA A 413 5.74 -24.64 16.08
C ALA A 413 4.65 -24.32 15.05
N ASP A 414 3.46 -23.99 15.54
CA ASP A 414 2.46 -23.33 14.72
C ASP A 414 2.96 -21.93 14.32
N GLY A 415 2.71 -21.54 13.08
CA GLY A 415 2.86 -20.14 12.67
C GLY A 415 1.84 -19.23 13.38
N GLN A 416 1.84 -17.94 13.06
CA GLN A 416 0.88 -16.98 13.63
C GLN A 416 -0.56 -17.51 13.51
N PHE A 417 -1.35 -17.44 14.59
CA PHE A 417 -2.65 -18.12 14.66
C PHE A 417 -3.66 -17.57 13.62
N LYS A 418 -3.77 -16.24 13.51
CA LYS A 418 -4.63 -15.54 12.53
C LYS A 418 -3.86 -14.40 11.85
N LYS A 419 -4.29 -14.06 10.64
CA LYS A 419 -3.89 -12.88 9.85
C LYS A 419 -5.11 -12.29 9.13
N THR A 420 -6.20 -12.14 9.88
CA THR A 420 -7.52 -11.82 9.33
C THR A 420 -7.52 -10.44 8.68
N ALA A 421 -7.81 -10.38 7.38
CA ALA A 421 -7.94 -9.15 6.61
C ALA A 421 -9.41 -8.87 6.29
N SER A 422 -9.82 -7.61 6.44
CA SER A 422 -11.18 -7.17 6.14
C SER A 422 -11.33 -6.93 4.64
N ASN A 423 -12.36 -7.50 4.03
CA ASN A 423 -12.72 -7.23 2.63
C ASN A 423 -13.85 -6.20 2.51
N ARG A 424 -14.11 -5.41 3.56
CA ARG A 424 -15.21 -4.44 3.62
C ARG A 424 -15.18 -3.46 2.44
N LYS A 425 -14.00 -2.93 2.09
CA LYS A 425 -13.82 -2.03 0.95
C LYS A 425 -14.20 -2.72 -0.36
N LEU A 426 -13.71 -3.93 -0.59
CA LEU A 426 -14.12 -4.75 -1.74
C LEU A 426 -15.63 -4.96 -1.80
N ARG A 427 -16.28 -5.26 -0.68
CA ARG A 427 -17.74 -5.49 -0.63
C ARG A 427 -18.56 -4.24 -0.88
N GLN A 428 -18.03 -3.04 -0.62
CA GLN A 428 -18.68 -1.78 -1.02
C GLN A 428 -18.69 -1.60 -2.54
N TYR A 429 -17.61 -2.01 -3.21
CA TYR A 429 -17.50 -1.93 -4.67
C TYR A 429 -18.21 -3.07 -5.41
N LEU A 430 -18.13 -4.28 -4.85
CA LEU A 430 -18.58 -5.52 -5.48
C LEU A 430 -19.35 -6.39 -4.47
N PRO A 431 -20.54 -5.96 -4.01
CA PRO A 431 -21.33 -6.69 -3.03
C PRO A 431 -21.71 -8.10 -3.52
N ASP A 432 -21.98 -8.22 -4.83
CA ASP A 432 -22.47 -9.46 -5.43
C ASP A 432 -21.37 -10.39 -5.95
N PHE A 433 -20.09 -10.03 -5.84
CA PHE A 433 -19.01 -10.88 -6.29
C PHE A 433 -18.99 -12.20 -5.52
N LYS A 434 -19.10 -13.31 -6.25
CA LYS A 434 -19.05 -14.67 -5.70
C LYS A 434 -17.67 -15.28 -5.92
N PHE A 435 -17.01 -15.57 -4.80
CA PHE A 435 -15.79 -16.36 -4.79
C PHE A 435 -16.12 -17.82 -5.12
N THR A 436 -15.16 -18.50 -5.73
CA THR A 436 -15.22 -19.94 -5.95
C THR A 436 -15.17 -20.64 -4.58
N PRO A 437 -16.07 -21.60 -4.29
CA PRO A 437 -16.02 -22.37 -3.05
C PRO A 437 -14.63 -22.99 -2.85
N PHE A 438 -14.11 -22.94 -1.62
CA PHE A 438 -12.74 -23.31 -1.33
C PHE A 438 -12.42 -24.75 -1.75
N GLU A 439 -13.30 -25.71 -1.48
CA GLU A 439 -13.13 -27.11 -1.86
C GLU A 439 -13.07 -27.31 -3.37
N GLU A 440 -13.86 -26.54 -4.13
CA GLU A 440 -13.84 -26.60 -5.60
C GLU A 440 -12.54 -26.01 -6.16
N ALA A 441 -12.09 -24.87 -5.62
CA ALA A 441 -10.81 -24.28 -5.99
C ALA A 441 -9.62 -25.20 -5.67
N VAL A 442 -9.65 -25.89 -4.51
CA VAL A 442 -8.66 -26.89 -4.13
C VAL A 442 -8.68 -28.07 -5.09
N LYS A 443 -9.87 -28.60 -5.39
CA LYS A 443 -10.04 -29.71 -6.34
C LYS A 443 -9.45 -29.39 -7.70
N GLN A 444 -9.80 -28.25 -8.28
CA GLN A 444 -9.26 -27.81 -9.57
C GLN A 444 -7.73 -27.64 -9.55
N SER A 445 -7.17 -27.17 -8.42
CA SER A 445 -5.72 -27.01 -8.25
C SER A 445 -5.00 -28.36 -8.16
N VAL A 446 -5.61 -29.34 -7.48
CA VAL A 446 -5.09 -30.72 -7.38
C VAL A 446 -5.15 -31.41 -8.75
N GLU A 447 -6.29 -31.33 -9.44
CA GLU A 447 -6.47 -31.90 -10.77
C GLU A 447 -5.48 -31.32 -11.77
N TRP A 448 -5.29 -30.00 -11.76
CA TRP A 448 -4.29 -29.34 -12.60
C TRP A 448 -2.88 -29.84 -12.29
N PHE A 449 -2.50 -29.93 -11.01
CA PHE A 449 -1.17 -30.39 -10.61
C PHE A 449 -0.91 -31.84 -11.04
N HIS A 450 -1.89 -32.73 -10.86
CA HIS A 450 -1.78 -34.13 -11.31
C HIS A 450 -1.64 -34.23 -12.82
N ALA A 451 -2.48 -33.51 -13.58
CA ALA A 451 -2.45 -33.53 -15.04
C ALA A 451 -1.16 -32.90 -15.62
N ASN A 452 -0.51 -32.01 -14.88
CA ASN A 452 0.64 -31.24 -15.34
C ASN A 452 1.91 -31.48 -14.52
N TYR A 453 1.99 -32.59 -13.76
CA TYR A 453 3.07 -32.84 -12.80
C TYR A 453 4.47 -32.67 -13.43
N GLU A 454 4.66 -33.10 -14.68
CA GLU A 454 5.95 -33.00 -15.37
C GLU A 454 6.38 -31.59 -15.77
N THR A 455 5.42 -30.67 -15.94
CA THR A 455 5.70 -29.29 -16.36
C THR A 455 5.48 -28.27 -15.24
N ALA A 456 4.83 -28.68 -14.14
CA ALA A 456 4.66 -27.88 -12.95
C ALA A 456 6.02 -27.50 -12.33
N ARG A 457 6.10 -26.30 -11.77
CA ARG A 457 7.28 -25.83 -11.04
C ARG A 457 7.38 -26.62 -9.73
N LYS A 458 8.33 -27.52 -9.61
CA LYS A 458 8.47 -28.46 -8.48
C LYS A 458 9.92 -28.55 -8.00
#